data_AF-A0A1H5PDB5-F1
#
_entry.id   AF-A0A1H5PDB5-F1
#
_cell.length_a   1.000
_cell.length_b   1.000
_cell.length_c   1.000
_cell.angle_alpha   90.00
_cell.angle_beta   90.00
_cell.angle_gamma   90.00
#
_symmetry.space_group_name_H-M   'P 1'
#
loop_
_entity.id
_entity.type
_entity.pdbx_description
1 polymer ?
#
loop_
_entity_poly.entity_id
_entity_poly.type
_entity_poly.pdbx_seq_one_letter_code
_entity_poly.pdbx_strand_id
1 'polypeptide(L)'
;MQESYTGFMVRMLTDDQENLAAYTWMLSQHRLALAKQLADVEEFEREAIRSAEQYGVKQKTLAALTGRSPGRISQIISESGPKTGKALTESRETWRKALDEPQEHLALHEKKFTTAETIATWNTNFNLVHGEDNNIF
;
A
#
# COMPACT_ATOMS: atom_id res chain seq x y z
N MET A 1 28.37 -64.12 -19.67
CA MET A 1 27.98 -63.29 -18.50
C MET A 1 28.49 -61.84 -18.57
N GLN A 2 29.22 -61.43 -19.61
CA GLN A 2 29.80 -60.07 -19.70
C GLN A 2 28.87 -59.06 -20.40
N GLU A 3 28.03 -59.51 -21.35
CA GLU A 3 27.11 -58.64 -22.12
C GLU A 3 25.89 -58.17 -21.32
N SER A 4 25.46 -58.94 -20.32
CA SER A 4 24.35 -58.59 -19.44
C SER A 4 24.69 -57.45 -18.46
N TYR A 5 25.98 -57.27 -18.14
CA TYR A 5 26.44 -56.24 -17.20
C TYR A 5 26.57 -54.87 -17.87
N THR A 6 27.02 -54.85 -19.13
CA THR A 6 27.12 -53.62 -19.94
C THR A 6 25.75 -53.06 -20.33
N GLY A 7 24.79 -53.92 -20.71
CA GLY A 7 23.42 -53.46 -21.00
C GLY A 7 22.70 -52.87 -19.79
N PHE A 8 22.92 -53.43 -18.60
CA PHE A 8 22.37 -52.92 -17.34
C PHE A 8 23.01 -51.58 -16.94
N MET A 9 24.35 -51.47 -17.02
CA MET A 9 25.05 -50.21 -16.73
C MET A 9 24.70 -49.08 -17.69
N VAL A 10 24.56 -49.36 -18.99
CA VAL A 10 24.15 -48.35 -19.99
C VAL A 10 22.75 -47.83 -19.69
N ARG A 11 21.81 -48.72 -19.29
CA ARG A 11 20.44 -48.34 -18.95
C ARG A 11 20.36 -47.52 -17.66
N MET A 12 21.11 -47.90 -16.63
CA MET A 12 21.24 -47.07 -15.42
C MET A 12 21.80 -45.67 -15.74
N LEU A 13 22.82 -45.59 -16.60
CA LEU A 13 23.43 -44.31 -16.96
C LEU A 13 22.46 -43.40 -17.73
N THR A 14 21.59 -43.97 -18.58
CA THR A 14 20.54 -43.21 -19.29
C THR A 14 19.42 -42.77 -18.35
N ASP A 15 19.01 -43.63 -17.41
CA ASP A 15 17.98 -43.28 -16.42
C ASP A 15 18.48 -42.14 -15.50
N ASP A 16 19.76 -42.17 -15.10
CA ASP A 16 20.39 -41.10 -14.31
C ASP A 16 20.48 -39.78 -15.10
N GLN A 17 20.77 -39.83 -16.41
CA GLN A 17 20.81 -38.66 -17.28
C GLN A 17 19.42 -38.05 -17.49
N GLU A 18 18.39 -38.88 -17.69
CA GLU A 18 17.00 -38.44 -17.81
C GLU A 18 16.49 -37.82 -16.50
N ASN A 19 16.82 -38.43 -15.37
CA ASN A 19 16.51 -37.89 -14.06
C ASN A 19 17.21 -36.55 -13.83
N LEU A 20 18.49 -36.43 -14.18
CA LEU A 20 19.24 -35.17 -14.10
C LEU A 20 18.58 -34.08 -14.97
N ALA A 21 18.18 -34.41 -16.20
CA ALA A 21 17.48 -33.49 -17.10
C ALA A 21 16.14 -33.04 -16.51
N ALA A 22 15.37 -33.96 -15.92
CA ALA A 22 14.11 -33.65 -15.25
C ALA A 22 14.31 -32.73 -14.03
N TYR A 23 15.31 -33.01 -13.18
CA TYR A 23 15.61 -32.18 -12.01
C TYR A 23 16.11 -30.79 -12.38
N THR A 24 16.97 -30.68 -13.40
CA THR A 24 17.45 -29.38 -13.89
C THR A 24 16.32 -28.56 -14.50
N TRP A 25 15.41 -29.19 -15.25
CA TRP A 25 14.20 -28.55 -15.74
C TRP A 25 13.33 -28.05 -14.59
N MET A 26 13.01 -28.90 -13.62
CA MET A 26 12.22 -28.53 -12.45
C MET A 26 12.85 -27.37 -11.66
N LEU A 27 14.17 -27.40 -11.44
CA LEU A 27 14.91 -26.33 -10.79
C LEU A 27 14.80 -25.00 -11.56
N SER A 28 14.86 -25.04 -12.90
CA SER A 28 14.70 -23.84 -13.73
C SER A 28 13.30 -23.23 -13.61
N GLN A 29 12.26 -24.07 -13.55
CA GLN A 29 10.88 -23.64 -13.32
C GLN A 29 10.71 -23.02 -11.93
N HIS A 30 11.31 -23.62 -10.89
CA HIS A 30 11.28 -23.04 -9.55
C HIS A 30 12.00 -21.69 -9.48
N ARG A 31 13.15 -21.55 -10.15
CA ARG A 31 13.86 -20.26 -10.23
C ARG A 31 13.01 -19.19 -10.92
N LEU A 32 12.32 -19.56 -11.99
CA LEU A 32 11.40 -18.64 -12.68
C LEU A 32 10.24 -18.22 -11.78
N ALA A 33 9.63 -19.16 -11.05
CA ALA A 33 8.55 -18.87 -10.12
C ALA A 33 9.00 -17.95 -8.97
N LEU A 34 10.18 -18.19 -8.39
CA LEU A 34 10.76 -17.33 -7.36
C LEU A 34 11.07 -15.92 -7.87
N ALA A 35 11.62 -15.82 -9.08
CA ALA A 35 11.88 -14.51 -9.70
C ALA A 35 10.58 -13.72 -9.89
N LYS A 36 9.49 -14.39 -10.30
CA LYS A 36 8.18 -13.76 -10.43
C LYS A 36 7.63 -13.30 -9.08
N GLN A 37 7.68 -14.16 -8.06
CA GLN A 37 7.23 -13.80 -6.71
C GLN A 37 8.00 -12.61 -6.14
N LEU A 38 9.31 -12.55 -6.37
CA LEU A 38 10.13 -11.43 -5.93
C LEU A 38 9.73 -10.12 -6.65
N ALA A 39 9.44 -10.19 -7.95
CA ALA A 39 8.96 -9.04 -8.71
C ALA A 39 7.59 -8.55 -8.20
N ASP A 40 6.68 -9.46 -7.87
CA ASP A 40 5.36 -9.11 -7.31
C ASP A 40 5.51 -8.40 -5.95
N VAL A 41 6.38 -8.90 -5.08
CA VAL A 41 6.67 -8.26 -3.78
C VAL A 41 7.26 -6.87 -3.96
N GLU A 42 8.20 -6.69 -4.90
CA GLU A 42 8.77 -5.37 -5.18
C GLU A 42 7.72 -4.38 -5.66
N GLU A 43 6.77 -4.82 -6.51
CA GLU A 43 5.70 -3.96 -7.00
C GLU A 43 4.73 -3.57 -5.88
N PHE A 44 4.37 -4.50 -4.98
CA PHE A 44 3.56 -4.17 -3.81
C PHE A 44 4.23 -3.15 -2.89
N GLU A 45 5.55 -3.27 -2.68
CA GLU A 45 6.31 -2.31 -1.88
C GLU A 45 6.28 -0.91 -2.54
N ARG A 46 6.47 -0.84 -3.87
CA ARG A 46 6.36 0.41 -4.62
C ARG A 46 4.96 1.00 -4.50
N GLU A 47 3.92 0.19 -4.59
CA GLU A 47 2.54 0.65 -4.40
C GLU A 47 2.29 1.20 -3.00
N ALA A 48 2.76 0.52 -1.96
CA ALA A 48 2.64 0.99 -0.58
C ALA A 48 3.36 2.34 -0.36
N ILE A 49 4.57 2.52 -0.92
CA ILE A 49 5.30 3.79 -0.88
C ILE A 49 4.50 4.90 -1.55
N ARG A 50 3.95 4.64 -2.75
CA ARG A 50 3.14 5.60 -3.50
C ARG A 50 1.88 5.99 -2.75
N SER A 51 1.15 5.02 -2.18
CA SER A 51 -0.05 5.30 -1.39
C SER A 51 0.28 6.09 -0.13
N ALA A 52 1.34 5.76 0.59
CA ALA A 52 1.72 6.45 1.81
C ALA A 52 2.09 7.93 1.55
N GLU A 53 2.76 8.22 0.43
CA GLU A 53 3.06 9.59 0.03
C GLU A 53 1.79 10.42 -0.22
N GLN A 54 0.77 9.83 -0.87
CA GLN A 54 -0.51 10.49 -1.12
C GLN A 54 -1.26 10.89 0.16
N TYR A 55 -1.06 10.15 1.26
CA TYR A 55 -1.62 10.48 2.58
C TYR A 55 -0.69 11.38 3.42
N GLY A 56 0.37 11.93 2.83
CA GLY A 56 1.24 12.93 3.48
C GLY A 56 2.39 12.34 4.30
N VAL A 57 2.71 11.05 4.16
CA VAL A 57 3.86 10.46 4.84
C VAL A 57 5.16 11.02 4.25
N LYS A 58 6.03 11.58 5.11
CA LYS A 58 7.31 12.17 4.69
C LYS A 58 8.23 11.11 4.08
N GLN A 59 8.88 11.45 2.96
CA GLN A 59 9.84 10.56 2.27
C GLN A 59 10.97 10.05 3.19
N LYS A 60 11.43 10.86 4.15
CA LYS A 60 12.43 10.45 5.16
C LYS A 60 11.95 9.27 6.01
N THR A 61 10.66 9.26 6.37
CA THR A 61 10.05 8.17 7.14
C THR A 61 9.89 6.93 6.28
N LEU A 62 9.49 7.09 5.02
CA LEU A 62 9.39 5.97 4.07
C LEU A 62 10.75 5.31 3.83
N ALA A 63 11.81 6.10 3.64
CA ALA A 63 13.18 5.60 3.50
C ALA A 63 13.64 4.80 4.73
N ALA A 64 13.30 5.26 5.94
CA ALA A 64 13.63 4.54 7.17
C ALA A 64 12.85 3.22 7.31
N LEU A 65 11.56 3.20 6.94
CA LEU A 65 10.70 2.01 7.06
C LEU A 65 11.03 0.93 6.02
N THR A 66 11.38 1.32 4.79
CA THR A 66 11.69 0.37 3.72
C THR A 66 13.18 0.06 3.60
N GLY A 67 14.04 0.75 4.37
CA GLY A 67 15.49 0.62 4.29
C GLY A 67 16.09 1.13 2.96
N ARG A 68 15.31 1.82 2.13
CA ARG A 68 15.75 2.35 0.83
C ARG A 68 16.31 3.76 0.96
N SER A 69 17.15 4.15 0.00
CA SER A 69 17.67 5.52 -0.06
C SER A 69 16.55 6.53 -0.37
N PRO A 70 16.64 7.78 0.13
CA PRO A 70 15.68 8.83 -0.20
C PRO A 70 15.55 9.09 -1.71
N GLY A 71 16.65 8.97 -2.46
CA GLY A 71 16.64 9.11 -3.92
C GLY A 71 15.79 8.03 -4.59
N ARG A 72 15.84 6.78 -4.11
CA ARG A 72 15.02 5.68 -4.65
C ARG A 72 13.55 5.87 -4.32
N ILE A 73 13.22 6.36 -3.12
CA ILE A 73 11.84 6.72 -2.73
C ILE A 73 11.29 7.83 -3.64
N SER A 74 12.08 8.89 -3.85
CA SER A 74 11.70 10.00 -4.76
C SER A 74 11.44 9.50 -6.18
N GLN A 75 12.29 8.60 -6.69
CA GLN A 75 12.09 7.98 -8.00
C GLN A 75 10.77 7.19 -8.07
N ILE A 76 10.51 6.31 -7.09
CA ILE A 76 9.27 5.50 -7.02
C ILE A 76 8.02 6.39 -7.01
N ILE A 77 8.05 7.49 -6.26
CA ILE A 77 6.95 8.47 -6.21
C ILE A 77 6.79 9.15 -7.58
N SER A 78 7.90 9.58 -8.20
CA SER A 78 7.87 10.29 -9.49
C SER A 78 7.43 9.44 -10.68
N GLU A 79 7.65 8.12 -10.62
CA GLU A 79 7.28 7.17 -11.68
C GLU A 79 5.75 7.03 -11.83
N SER A 80 4.99 7.41 -10.81
CA SER A 80 3.53 7.41 -10.85
C SER A 80 2.99 8.83 -10.67
N GLY A 81 2.20 9.29 -11.65
CA GLY A 81 1.41 10.51 -11.45
C GLY A 81 0.48 10.36 -10.23
N PRO A 82 0.11 11.47 -9.57
CA PRO A 82 -0.75 11.43 -8.39
C PRO A 82 -2.07 10.72 -8.72
N LYS A 83 -2.29 9.54 -8.12
CA LYS A 83 -3.60 8.86 -8.11
C LYS A 83 -4.47 9.42 -6.99
N THR A 84 -4.51 10.74 -6.81
CA THR A 84 -5.50 11.31 -5.89
C THR A 84 -6.88 10.96 -6.46
N GLY A 85 -7.57 10.03 -5.80
CA GLY A 85 -8.97 9.76 -6.09
C GLY A 85 -9.73 11.07 -6.01
N LYS A 86 -10.70 11.27 -6.91
CA LYS A 86 -11.50 12.51 -7.02
C LYS A 86 -11.96 13.04 -5.67
N ALA A 87 -12.24 12.16 -4.71
CA ALA A 87 -12.63 12.48 -3.35
C ALA A 87 -11.66 13.40 -2.57
N LEU A 88 -10.33 13.25 -2.71
CA LEU A 88 -9.38 14.09 -1.97
C LEU A 88 -9.29 15.50 -2.57
N THR A 89 -9.32 15.59 -3.89
CA THR A 89 -9.38 16.85 -4.64
C THR A 89 -10.71 17.57 -4.42
N GLU A 90 -11.82 16.83 -4.40
CA GLU A 90 -13.17 17.34 -4.07
C GLU A 90 -13.22 17.84 -2.62
N SER A 91 -12.69 17.07 -1.67
CA SER A 91 -12.62 17.50 -0.26
C SER A 91 -11.78 18.77 -0.11
N ARG A 92 -10.61 18.82 -0.76
CA ARG A 92 -9.73 20.01 -0.73
C ARG A 92 -10.40 21.23 -1.36
N GLU A 93 -11.09 21.06 -2.47
CA GLU A 93 -11.82 22.16 -3.14
C GLU A 93 -13.00 22.65 -2.29
N THR A 94 -13.68 21.73 -1.59
CA THR A 94 -14.74 22.07 -0.64
C THR A 94 -14.21 22.91 0.51
N TRP A 95 -13.10 22.49 1.13
CA TRP A 95 -12.47 23.25 2.21
C TRP A 95 -11.91 24.58 1.73
N ARG A 96 -11.35 24.64 0.52
CA ARG A 96 -10.89 25.90 -0.09
C ARG A 96 -12.04 26.89 -0.25
N LYS A 97 -13.17 26.46 -0.84
CA LYS A 97 -14.36 27.31 -0.98
C LYS A 97 -14.89 27.78 0.38
N ALA A 98 -14.95 26.89 1.37
CA ALA A 98 -15.39 27.24 2.72
C ALA A 98 -14.50 28.28 3.42
N LEU A 99 -13.21 28.35 3.07
CA LEU A 99 -12.25 29.29 3.64
C LEU A 99 -12.17 30.61 2.86
N ASP A 100 -12.21 30.55 1.53
CA ASP A 100 -12.13 31.73 0.64
C ASP A 100 -13.49 32.47 0.58
N GLU A 101 -14.60 31.73 0.65
CA GLU A 101 -15.98 32.25 0.58
C GLU A 101 -16.81 31.76 1.78
N PRO A 102 -16.46 32.21 3.01
CA PRO A 102 -17.02 31.64 4.23
C PRO A 102 -18.52 31.91 4.42
N GLN A 103 -19.09 32.89 3.72
CA GLN A 103 -20.48 33.30 3.89
C GLN A 103 -21.47 32.19 3.55
N GLU A 104 -21.23 31.40 2.50
CA GLU A 104 -22.10 30.28 2.12
C GLU A 104 -21.98 29.09 3.09
N HIS A 105 -20.74 28.78 3.51
CA HIS A 105 -20.48 27.71 4.48
C HIS A 105 -21.06 28.06 5.86
N LEU A 106 -20.89 29.32 6.30
CA LEU A 106 -21.50 29.82 7.53
C LEU A 106 -23.02 29.82 7.41
N ALA A 107 -23.62 30.25 6.30
CA ALA A 107 -25.08 30.21 6.11
C ALA A 107 -25.66 28.78 6.17
N LEU A 108 -24.92 27.79 5.65
CA LEU A 108 -25.26 26.36 5.72
C LEU A 108 -25.30 25.84 7.16
N HIS A 109 -24.37 26.31 8.00
CA HIS A 109 -24.21 25.91 9.40
C HIS A 109 -24.85 26.89 10.40
N GLU A 110 -25.35 28.04 9.94
CA GLU A 110 -26.13 29.04 10.69
C GLU A 110 -27.58 28.63 10.88
N LYS A 111 -28.02 27.49 10.31
CA LYS A 111 -29.27 26.84 10.69
C LYS A 111 -29.19 26.47 12.16
N LYS A 112 -29.60 27.43 12.98
CA LYS A 112 -29.59 27.44 14.43
C LYS A 112 -29.97 26.06 14.98
N PHE A 113 -29.14 25.54 15.88
CA PHE A 113 -29.48 24.44 16.79
C PHE A 113 -30.72 24.86 17.61
N THR A 114 -31.90 24.68 17.03
CA THR A 114 -33.17 25.23 17.52
C THR A 114 -34.01 24.20 18.26
N THR A 115 -33.69 22.93 18.07
CA THR A 115 -34.35 21.80 18.72
C THR A 115 -33.45 21.19 19.78
N ALA A 116 -34.04 20.69 20.87
CA ALA A 116 -33.30 20.05 21.96
C ALA A 116 -32.42 18.89 21.48
N GLU A 117 -32.86 18.12 20.48
CA GLU A 117 -32.08 17.04 19.86
C GLU A 117 -30.83 17.54 19.12
N THR A 118 -30.92 18.68 18.42
CA THR A 118 -29.76 19.21 17.67
C THR A 118 -28.72 19.80 18.61
N ILE A 119 -29.15 20.42 19.72
CA ILE A 119 -28.27 20.87 20.80
C ILE A 119 -27.61 19.68 21.52
N ALA A 120 -28.37 18.63 21.84
CA ALA A 120 -27.83 17.43 22.48
C ALA A 120 -26.80 16.72 21.59
N THR A 121 -27.09 16.61 20.28
CA THR A 121 -26.16 16.03 19.29
C THR A 121 -24.89 16.87 19.17
N TRP A 122 -25.01 18.20 19.16
CA TRP A 122 -23.86 19.10 19.16
C TRP A 122 -23.01 18.95 20.42
N ASN A 123 -23.62 18.98 21.62
CA ASN A 123 -22.92 18.78 22.88
C ASN A 123 -22.20 17.43 22.93
N THR A 124 -22.85 16.37 22.43
CA THR A 124 -22.26 15.03 22.37
C THR A 124 -21.03 15.00 21.46
N ASN A 125 -21.13 15.59 20.26
CA ASN A 125 -20.01 15.67 19.33
C ASN A 125 -18.89 16.58 19.85
N PHE A 126 -19.24 17.68 20.51
CA PHE A 126 -18.29 18.61 21.12
C PHE A 126 -17.50 17.91 22.23
N ASN A 127 -18.18 17.23 23.17
CA ASN A 127 -17.53 16.48 24.24
C ASN A 127 -16.69 15.32 23.72
N LEU A 128 -17.05 14.72 22.59
CA LEU A 128 -16.28 13.64 21.96
C LEU A 128 -14.95 14.14 21.37
N VAL A 129 -14.92 15.37 20.86
CA VAL A 129 -13.72 15.98 20.26
C VAL A 129 -12.86 16.71 21.30
N HIS A 130 -13.49 17.39 22.26
CA HIS A 130 -12.81 18.27 23.22
C HIS A 130 -12.71 17.69 24.64
N GLY A 131 -13.35 16.54 24.90
CA GLY A 131 -13.51 15.99 26.25
C GLY A 131 -14.70 16.65 26.98
N GLU A 132 -15.23 15.98 28.00
CA GLU A 132 -16.20 16.61 28.89
C GLU A 132 -15.50 17.68 29.73
N ASP A 133 -16.09 18.88 29.82
CA ASP A 133 -15.73 19.89 30.83
C ASP A 133 -16.08 19.34 32.22
N ASN A 134 -15.22 18.48 32.74
CA ASN A 134 -15.16 18.18 34.15
C ASN A 134 -14.64 19.44 34.82
N ASN A 135 -15.57 20.24 35.33
CA ASN A 135 -15.39 21.52 36.01
C ASN A 135 -14.51 21.39 37.28
N ILE A 136 -13.26 20.98 37.08
CA ILE A 136 -12.17 20.95 38.05
C ILE A 136 -11.34 22.16 37.68
N PHE A 137 -11.78 23.36 38.09
CA PHE A 137 -11.01 24.51 38.58
C PHE A 137 -11.95 25.70 38.80
#